data_AF-A0A0F8WTB8-F1
#
_entry.id   AF-A0A0F8WTB8-F1
#
_cell.length_a   1.000
_cell.length_b   1.000
_cell.length_c   1.000
_cell.angle_alpha   90.00
_cell.angle_beta   90.00
_cell.angle_gamma   90.00
#
_symmetry.space_group_name_H-M   'P 1'
#
loop_
_entity.id
_entity.type
_entity.pdbx_description
1 polymer ?
#
loop_
_entity_poly.entity_id
_entity_poly.type
_entity_poly.pdbx_seq_one_letter_code
_entity_poly.pdbx_strand_id
1 'polypeptide(L)'
;MGTRMDADAILKLLERVKAGRLSPLKAIDKLRHMPYEDMDFAKVDHHRHLRSGIPEVVYAEGKTTDEVIAISKALHEKSKRLLVTRASKDIHKKLKLKGAKFHERSGVIEAGADKRKKGNVLVISAGTSDLPVSEEAAVTASFLGSKVVSVHDAGVAGMHRVM
;
A
#
# COMPACT_ATOMS: atom_id res chain seq x y z
N MET A 1 20.06 14.49 -3.46
CA MET A 1 19.79 15.13 -2.16
C MET A 1 18.36 14.78 -1.77
N GLY A 2 18.15 13.59 -1.20
CA GLY A 2 16.82 13.07 -0.89
C GLY A 2 16.72 12.68 0.57
N THR A 3 15.68 13.20 1.23
CA THR A 3 15.11 12.77 2.52
C THR A 3 16.09 12.55 3.68
N ARG A 4 16.63 13.65 4.22
CA ARG A 4 16.86 13.68 5.68
C ARG A 4 15.47 13.64 6.31
N MET A 5 15.12 12.57 7.02
CA MET A 5 14.30 12.76 8.23
C MET A 5 14.85 14.00 8.91
N ASP A 6 14.00 14.92 9.34
CA ASP A 6 14.43 16.12 10.05
C ASP A 6 15.04 15.66 11.38
N ALA A 7 16.29 15.20 11.32
CA ALA A 7 16.99 14.50 12.39
C ALA A 7 17.15 15.46 13.56
N ASP A 8 17.23 16.76 13.25
CA ASP A 8 17.17 17.87 14.19
C ASP A 8 15.82 17.93 14.92
N ALA A 9 14.71 17.66 14.25
CA ALA A 9 13.39 17.63 14.87
C ALA A 9 13.20 16.41 15.79
N ILE A 10 13.69 15.23 15.37
CA ILE A 10 13.69 14.02 16.20
C ILE A 10 14.63 14.19 17.39
N LEU A 11 15.83 14.71 17.17
CA LEU A 11 16.82 14.96 18.21
C LEU A 11 16.28 15.95 19.25
N LYS A 12 15.68 17.07 18.82
CA LYS A 12 14.99 18.02 19.71
C LYS A 12 13.86 17.36 20.50
N LEU A 13 13.12 16.43 19.90
CA LEU A 13 12.06 15.70 20.61
C LEU A 13 12.65 14.79 21.70
N LEU A 14 13.72 14.06 21.38
CA LEU A 14 14.43 13.17 22.31
C LEU A 14 15.13 13.95 23.44
N GLU A 15 15.71 15.11 23.14
CA GLU A 15 16.29 16.01 24.14
C GLU A 15 15.24 16.51 25.14
N ARG A 16 14.02 16.81 24.67
CA ARG A 16 12.91 17.18 25.56
C ARG A 16 12.49 16.03 26.47
N VAL A 17 12.58 14.79 26.01
CA VAL A 17 12.35 13.60 26.85
C VAL A 17 13.46 13.44 27.88
N LYS A 18 14.73 13.52 27.45
CA LYS A 18 15.91 13.46 28.33
C LYS A 18 15.86 14.54 29.41
N ALA A 19 15.38 15.74 29.08
CA ALA A 19 15.22 16.84 30.01
C ALA A 19 13.97 16.76 30.91
N GLY A 20 13.16 15.69 30.83
CA GLY A 20 11.93 15.52 31.61
C GLY A 20 10.78 16.44 31.20
N ARG A 21 10.95 17.27 30.15
CA ARG A 21 9.94 18.24 29.66
C ARG A 21 8.86 17.60 28.79
N LEU A 22 9.03 16.33 28.44
CA LEU A 22 8.08 15.54 27.65
C LEU A 22 8.16 14.09 28.13
N SER A 23 7.01 13.48 28.48
CA SER A 23 7.02 12.06 28.82
C SER A 23 7.33 11.20 27.58
N PRO A 24 7.98 10.04 27.74
CA PRO A 24 8.22 9.12 26.63
C PRO A 24 6.94 8.76 25.86
N LEU A 25 5.81 8.59 26.57
CA LEU A 25 4.51 8.31 25.94
C LEU A 25 4.02 9.46 25.06
N LYS A 26 4.16 10.72 25.49
CA LYS A 26 3.79 11.89 24.67
C LYS A 26 4.77 12.12 23.50
N ALA A 27 6.04 11.72 23.66
CA ALA A 27 7.01 11.76 22.57
C ALA A 27 6.71 10.72 21.49
N ILE A 28 6.35 9.50 21.90
CA ILE A 28 5.87 8.45 20.99
C ILE A 28 4.66 8.93 20.21
N ASP A 29 3.69 9.57 20.88
CA ASP A 29 2.52 10.13 20.21
C ASP A 29 2.91 11.20 19.17
N LYS A 30 3.82 12.11 19.51
CA LYS A 30 4.35 13.08 18.54
C LYS A 30 5.12 12.45 17.38
N LEU A 31 5.89 11.38 17.61
CA LEU A 31 6.58 10.64 16.55
C LEU A 31 5.61 9.94 15.59
N ARG A 32 4.46 9.46 16.08
CA ARG A 32 3.40 8.89 15.22
C ARG A 32 2.85 9.90 14.20
N HIS A 33 2.98 11.20 14.50
CA HIS A 33 2.47 12.31 13.70
C HIS A 33 3.59 13.11 12.98
N MET A 34 4.86 12.67 13.06
CA MET A 34 6.02 13.24 12.34
C MET A 34 6.36 12.43 11.07
N PRO A 35 6.94 13.06 10.03
CA PRO A 35 6.18 13.58 8.91
C PRO A 35 6.09 12.57 7.77
N TYR A 36 4.91 12.56 7.16
CA TYR A 36 4.70 12.29 5.75
C TYR A 36 5.80 12.96 4.90
N GLU A 37 6.25 12.28 3.84
CA GLU A 37 7.10 12.90 2.84
C GLU A 37 6.22 13.80 1.97
N ASP A 38 6.40 15.12 2.09
CA ASP A 38 5.71 16.11 1.28
C ASP A 38 6.40 16.16 -0.09
N MET A 39 5.79 15.48 -1.05
CA MET A 39 6.07 15.68 -2.47
C MET A 39 5.15 16.81 -2.94
N ASP A 40 5.58 17.64 -3.89
CA ASP A 40 4.82 18.82 -4.38
C ASP A 40 3.35 18.51 -4.77
N PHE A 41 3.04 17.24 -4.99
CA PHE A 41 1.75 16.70 -5.42
C PHE A 41 1.16 15.63 -4.47
N ALA A 42 1.89 15.20 -3.42
CA ALA A 42 1.42 14.14 -2.50
C ALA A 42 2.14 14.13 -1.15
N LYS A 43 1.38 13.96 -0.06
CA LYS A 43 1.91 13.69 1.28
C LYS A 43 1.94 12.20 1.55
N VAL A 44 3.11 11.58 1.42
CA VAL A 44 3.29 10.13 1.55
C VAL A 44 3.51 9.76 3.02
N ASP A 45 2.54 9.11 3.65
CA ASP A 45 2.59 8.66 5.04
C ASP A 45 3.31 7.32 5.20
N HIS A 46 4.64 7.43 5.31
CA HIS A 46 5.52 6.29 5.57
C HIS A 46 5.25 5.59 6.91
N HIS A 47 4.56 6.21 7.86
CA HIS A 47 4.29 5.65 9.20
C HIS A 47 2.95 4.91 9.28
N ARG A 48 2.15 4.90 8.21
CA ARG A 48 0.87 4.17 8.20
C ARG A 48 1.01 2.70 8.59
N HIS A 49 2.11 2.06 8.16
CA HIS A 49 2.41 0.67 8.52
C HIS A 49 2.65 0.47 10.03
N LEU A 50 3.28 1.44 10.72
CA LEU A 50 3.52 1.38 12.16
C LEU A 50 2.23 1.55 12.97
N ARG A 51 1.28 2.36 12.48
CA ARG A 51 0.02 2.63 13.20
C ARG A 51 -1.06 1.58 12.94
N SER A 52 -1.12 1.04 11.72
CA SER A 52 -2.25 0.19 11.28
C SER A 52 -1.84 -1.20 10.84
N GLY A 53 -0.54 -1.50 10.71
CA GLY A 53 -0.05 -2.75 10.14
C GLY A 53 -0.25 -2.88 8.63
N ILE A 54 -0.78 -1.82 7.98
CA ILE A 54 -1.07 -1.74 6.55
C ILE A 54 -0.17 -0.64 5.94
N PRO A 55 0.66 -0.98 4.93
CA PRO A 55 1.43 0.04 4.20
C PRO A 55 0.49 0.93 3.38
N GLU A 56 0.95 2.12 3.02
CA GLU A 56 0.20 2.99 2.12
C GLU A 56 0.08 2.38 0.71
N VAL A 57 -1.06 2.63 0.07
CA VAL A 57 -1.41 2.12 -1.25
C VAL A 57 -1.50 3.29 -2.22
N VAL A 58 -0.91 3.16 -3.40
CA VAL A 58 -0.92 4.21 -4.42
C VAL A 58 -2.12 4.02 -5.34
N TYR A 59 -3.10 4.91 -5.25
CA TYR A 59 -4.16 5.01 -6.26
C TYR A 59 -3.63 5.74 -7.49
N ALA A 60 -3.51 5.06 -8.64
CA ALA A 60 -2.88 5.63 -9.84
C ALA A 60 -3.85 6.41 -10.75
N GLU A 61 -5.14 6.06 -10.75
CA GLU A 61 -6.13 6.73 -11.57
C GLU A 61 -6.25 8.22 -11.19
N GLY A 62 -6.24 9.10 -12.18
CA GLY A 62 -6.23 10.56 -11.99
C GLY A 62 -4.86 11.18 -11.69
N LYS A 63 -3.79 10.38 -11.55
CA LYS A 63 -2.40 10.87 -11.41
C LYS A 63 -1.64 10.73 -12.71
N THR A 64 -0.63 11.57 -12.89
CA THR A 64 0.35 11.41 -13.96
C THR A 64 1.27 10.22 -13.68
N THR A 65 1.83 9.64 -14.74
CA THR A 65 2.76 8.51 -14.63
C THR A 65 3.97 8.82 -13.74
N ASP A 66 4.50 10.05 -13.83
CA ASP A 66 5.68 10.45 -13.07
C ASP A 66 5.39 10.58 -11.57
N GLU A 67 4.22 11.12 -11.21
CA GLU A 67 3.77 11.18 -9.80
C GLU A 67 3.62 9.78 -9.21
N VAL A 68 3.00 8.85 -9.95
CA VAL A 68 2.82 7.47 -9.48
C VAL A 68 4.18 6.79 -9.28
N ILE A 69 5.12 6.97 -10.20
CA ILE A 69 6.47 6.40 -10.09
C ILE A 69 7.21 6.97 -8.88
N ALA A 70 7.14 8.29 -8.69
CA ALA A 70 7.81 8.98 -7.60
C ALA A 70 7.30 8.50 -6.23
N ILE A 71 5.97 8.47 -6.03
CA ILE A 71 5.34 7.97 -4.80
C ILE A 71 5.69 6.49 -4.58
N SER A 72 5.58 5.68 -5.63
CA SER A 72 5.83 4.23 -5.54
C SER A 72 7.26 3.90 -5.13
N LYS A 73 8.25 4.64 -5.67
CA LYS A 73 9.66 4.50 -5.29
C LYS A 73 9.90 4.90 -3.84
N ALA A 74 9.37 6.05 -3.42
CA ALA A 74 9.51 6.52 -2.03
C ALA A 74 8.93 5.51 -1.03
N LEU A 75 7.72 4.97 -1.30
CA LEU A 75 7.08 3.97 -0.46
C LEU A 75 7.83 2.64 -0.40
N HIS A 76 8.29 2.15 -1.57
CA HIS A 76 8.99 0.89 -1.64
C HIS A 76 10.39 0.96 -1.00
N GLU A 77 11.08 2.10 -1.09
CA GLU A 77 12.40 2.27 -0.50
C GLU A 77 12.39 2.01 1.01
N LYS A 78 11.36 2.54 1.71
CA LYS A 78 11.26 2.44 3.17
C LYS A 78 10.59 1.16 3.65
N SER A 79 9.48 0.75 3.02
CA SER A 79 8.69 -0.40 3.49
C SER A 79 9.09 -1.74 2.85
N LYS A 80 9.85 -1.71 1.75
CA LYS A 80 10.16 -2.86 0.87
C LYS A 80 8.93 -3.59 0.33
N ARG A 81 7.75 -2.98 0.44
CA ARG A 81 6.47 -3.49 -0.05
C ARG A 81 5.76 -2.37 -0.79
N LEU A 82 5.02 -2.71 -1.83
CA LEU A 82 4.32 -1.73 -2.64
C LEU A 82 3.03 -2.34 -3.16
N LEU A 83 1.96 -1.56 -3.12
CA LEU A 83 0.72 -1.85 -3.81
C LEU A 83 0.27 -0.57 -4.53
N VAL A 84 0.09 -0.68 -5.84
CA VAL A 84 -0.49 0.37 -6.69
C VAL A 84 -1.76 -0.18 -7.30
N THR A 85 -2.87 0.54 -7.22
CA THR A 85 -4.15 0.12 -7.82
C THR A 85 -4.46 0.98 -9.04
N ARG A 86 -5.22 0.40 -9.98
CA ARG A 86 -5.67 1.07 -11.21
C ARG A 86 -4.55 1.68 -12.06
N ALA A 87 -3.39 1.02 -12.08
CA ALA A 87 -2.25 1.44 -12.87
C ALA A 87 -2.34 0.91 -14.31
N SER A 88 -1.77 1.67 -15.24
CA SER A 88 -1.57 1.21 -16.61
C SER A 88 -0.31 0.33 -16.74
N LYS A 89 -0.26 -0.46 -17.82
CA LYS A 89 0.94 -1.24 -18.17
C LYS A 89 2.18 -0.37 -18.41
N ASP A 90 1.98 0.87 -18.84
CA ASP A 90 3.07 1.85 -19.03
C ASP A 90 3.70 2.26 -17.69
N ILE A 91 2.88 2.52 -16.67
CA ILE A 91 3.36 2.81 -15.31
C ILE A 91 4.23 1.65 -14.80
N HIS A 92 3.77 0.40 -14.95
CA HIS A 92 4.55 -0.78 -14.56
C HIS A 92 5.91 -0.85 -15.29
N LYS A 93 5.90 -0.66 -16.62
CA LYS A 93 7.13 -0.68 -17.44
C LYS A 93 8.12 0.41 -17.05
N LYS A 94 7.64 1.61 -16.70
CA LYS A 94 8.48 2.76 -16.31
C LYS A 94 8.94 2.69 -14.86
N LEU A 95 8.15 2.08 -13.97
CA LEU A 95 8.51 1.88 -12.57
C LEU A 95 9.79 1.04 -12.43
N LYS A 96 9.97 0.02 -13.28
CA LYS A 96 11.16 -0.87 -13.37
C LYS A 96 11.61 -1.41 -12.00
N LEU A 97 10.65 -1.72 -11.14
CA LEU A 97 10.95 -2.21 -9.80
C LEU A 97 11.17 -3.72 -9.81
N LYS A 98 12.32 -4.17 -9.28
CA LYS A 98 12.68 -5.60 -9.25
C LYS A 98 11.66 -6.39 -8.43
N GLY A 99 11.11 -7.45 -9.03
CA GLY A 99 10.13 -8.31 -8.38
C GLY A 99 8.72 -7.71 -8.29
N ALA A 100 8.46 -6.58 -8.97
CA ALA A 100 7.10 -6.09 -9.13
C ALA A 100 6.33 -6.98 -10.11
N LYS A 101 5.08 -7.29 -9.76
CA LYS A 101 4.13 -8.03 -10.60
C LYS A 101 3.01 -7.10 -11.00
N PHE A 102 2.66 -7.11 -12.29
CA PHE A 102 1.50 -6.41 -12.83
C PHE A 102 0.37 -7.39 -13.14
N HIS A 103 -0.81 -7.10 -12.62
CA HIS A 103 -2.03 -7.86 -12.84
C HIS A 103 -2.84 -7.14 -13.93
N GLU A 104 -2.78 -7.67 -15.16
CA GLU A 104 -3.24 -6.94 -16.35
C GLU A 104 -4.73 -6.58 -16.33
N ARG A 105 -5.55 -7.37 -15.65
CA ARG A 105 -7.00 -7.21 -15.66
C ARG A 105 -7.47 -6.13 -14.69
N SER A 106 -6.90 -6.10 -13.48
CA SER A 106 -7.20 -5.12 -12.43
C SER A 106 -6.35 -3.84 -12.53
N GLY A 107 -5.22 -3.89 -13.24
CA GLY A 107 -4.24 -2.81 -13.22
C GLY A 107 -3.48 -2.71 -11.89
N VAL A 108 -3.47 -3.77 -11.07
CA VAL A 108 -2.71 -3.76 -9.82
C VAL A 108 -1.23 -4.02 -10.08
N ILE A 109 -0.36 -3.24 -9.43
CA ILE A 109 1.07 -3.54 -9.31
C ILE A 109 1.36 -3.86 -7.84
N GLU A 110 1.95 -5.01 -7.58
CA GLU A 110 2.43 -5.36 -6.24
C GLU A 110 3.92 -5.70 -6.25
N ALA A 111 4.64 -5.36 -5.19
CA ALA A 111 6.04 -5.73 -5.01
C ALA A 111 6.37 -5.97 -3.53
N GLY A 112 7.45 -6.73 -3.29
CA GLY A 112 7.94 -7.05 -1.96
C GLY A 112 7.58 -8.47 -1.50
N ALA A 113 8.14 -8.87 -0.37
CA ALA A 113 7.95 -10.21 0.16
C ALA A 113 6.51 -10.42 0.64
N ASP A 114 6.06 -11.67 0.51
CA ASP A 114 4.78 -12.12 1.04
C ASP A 114 4.76 -12.03 2.57
N LYS A 115 3.68 -11.46 3.10
CA LYS A 115 3.38 -11.52 4.53
C LYS A 115 2.84 -12.92 4.85
N ARG A 116 3.16 -13.46 6.04
CA ARG A 116 2.54 -14.69 6.53
C ARG A 116 1.01 -14.55 6.50
N LYS A 117 0.35 -15.35 5.66
CA LYS A 117 -1.09 -15.26 5.43
C LYS A 117 -1.86 -15.83 6.62
N LYS A 118 -2.91 -15.14 7.08
CA LYS A 118 -3.81 -15.51 8.18
C LYS A 118 -5.26 -15.18 7.80
N GLY A 119 -6.20 -15.98 8.30
CA GLY A 119 -7.62 -15.84 7.94
C GLY A 119 -7.90 -16.21 6.48
N ASN A 120 -9.17 -16.42 6.18
CA ASN A 120 -9.65 -16.74 4.83
C ASN A 120 -10.56 -15.61 4.35
N VAL A 121 -10.40 -15.19 3.10
CA VAL A 121 -11.27 -14.25 2.40
C VAL A 121 -11.72 -14.92 1.10
N LEU A 122 -13.02 -14.95 0.88
CA LEU A 122 -13.62 -15.40 -0.36
C LEU A 122 -14.07 -14.16 -1.16
N VAL A 123 -13.56 -14.00 -2.37
CA VAL A 123 -13.99 -12.95 -3.30
C VAL A 123 -14.89 -13.59 -4.34
N ILE A 124 -16.15 -13.17 -4.39
CA ILE A 124 -17.14 -13.70 -5.33
C ILE A 124 -17.54 -12.61 -6.32
N SER A 125 -17.57 -12.93 -7.61
CA SER A 125 -18.08 -12.04 -8.66
C SER A 125 -19.04 -12.76 -9.58
N ALA A 126 -20.10 -12.09 -10.03
CA ALA A 126 -21.18 -12.69 -10.81
C ALA A 126 -20.95 -12.58 -12.32
N GLY A 127 -20.40 -11.46 -12.80
CA GLY A 127 -20.18 -11.20 -14.22
C GLY A 127 -18.71 -11.10 -14.61
N THR A 128 -18.43 -11.23 -15.91
CA THR A 128 -17.10 -10.98 -16.48
C THR A 128 -16.67 -9.52 -16.36
N SER A 129 -17.63 -8.60 -16.34
CA SER A 129 -17.42 -7.17 -16.11
C SER A 129 -16.87 -6.85 -14.72
N ASP A 130 -17.13 -7.71 -13.73
CA ASP A 130 -16.67 -7.53 -12.35
C ASP A 130 -15.22 -8.00 -12.16
N LEU A 131 -14.66 -8.74 -13.11
CA LEU A 131 -13.36 -9.40 -12.95
C LEU A 131 -12.20 -8.43 -12.65
N PRO A 132 -12.12 -7.21 -13.24
CA PRO A 132 -11.11 -6.22 -12.82
C PRO A 132 -11.19 -5.87 -11.34
N VAL A 133 -12.40 -5.64 -10.82
CA VAL A 133 -12.64 -5.27 -9.42
C VAL A 133 -12.41 -6.45 -8.49
N SER A 134 -12.84 -7.65 -8.91
CA SER A 134 -12.65 -8.91 -8.18
C SER A 134 -11.16 -9.25 -8.03
N GLU A 135 -10.37 -9.09 -9.10
CA GLU A 135 -8.93 -9.30 -9.05
C GLU A 135 -8.24 -8.24 -8.18
N GLU A 136 -8.62 -6.96 -8.26
CA GLU A 136 -8.08 -5.91 -7.38
C GLU A 136 -8.32 -6.23 -5.90
N ALA A 137 -9.54 -6.63 -5.55
CA ALA A 137 -9.90 -7.01 -4.19
C ALA A 137 -9.09 -8.23 -3.71
N ALA A 138 -8.96 -9.25 -4.56
CA ALA A 138 -8.24 -10.47 -4.22
C ALA A 138 -6.74 -10.23 -4.00
N VAL A 139 -6.10 -9.50 -4.91
CA VAL A 139 -4.69 -9.14 -4.80
C VAL A 139 -4.47 -8.26 -3.57
N THR A 140 -5.33 -7.27 -3.34
CA THR A 140 -5.24 -6.39 -2.17
C THR A 140 -5.35 -7.17 -0.86
N ALA A 141 -6.37 -8.03 -0.71
CA ALA A 141 -6.56 -8.83 0.49
C ALA A 141 -5.38 -9.79 0.75
N SER A 142 -4.85 -10.41 -0.31
CA SER A 142 -3.66 -11.26 -0.24
C SER A 142 -2.44 -10.44 0.20
N PHE A 143 -2.19 -9.29 -0.43
CA PHE A 143 -1.10 -8.38 -0.09
C PHE A 143 -1.16 -7.93 1.37
N LEU A 144 -2.36 -7.68 1.91
CA LEU A 144 -2.54 -7.30 3.31
C LEU A 144 -2.32 -8.46 4.31
N GLY A 145 -2.34 -9.71 3.82
CA GLY A 145 -1.97 -10.90 4.58
C GLY A 145 -3.09 -11.93 4.77
N SER A 146 -4.10 -11.96 3.90
CA SER A 146 -5.17 -12.96 3.95
C SER A 146 -4.93 -14.14 3.01
N LYS A 147 -5.45 -15.32 3.31
CA LYS A 147 -5.58 -16.40 2.31
C LYS A 147 -6.81 -16.13 1.48
N VAL A 148 -6.63 -15.90 0.18
CA VAL A 148 -7.72 -15.50 -0.70
C VAL A 148 -8.10 -16.64 -1.63
N VAL A 149 -9.40 -16.90 -1.72
CA VAL A 149 -10.01 -17.74 -2.75
C VAL A 149 -10.93 -16.84 -3.57
N SER A 150 -10.91 -16.97 -4.89
CA SER A 150 -11.78 -16.22 -5.77
C SER A 150 -12.71 -17.17 -6.52
N VAL A 151 -14.00 -16.84 -6.53
CA VAL A 151 -15.03 -17.50 -7.35
C VAL A 151 -15.56 -16.47 -8.34
N HIS A 152 -15.51 -16.82 -9.61
CA HIS A 152 -15.97 -15.97 -10.70
C HIS A 152 -17.18 -16.61 -11.37
N ASP A 153 -18.01 -15.78 -12.01
CA ASP A 153 -19.21 -16.21 -12.73
C ASP A 153 -20.26 -16.89 -11.83
N ALA A 154 -20.40 -16.39 -10.61
CA ALA A 154 -21.42 -16.80 -9.63
C ALA A 154 -22.79 -16.15 -9.92
N GLY A 155 -23.16 -15.99 -11.19
CA GLY A 155 -24.41 -15.35 -11.62
C GLY A 155 -25.66 -16.20 -11.45
N VAL A 156 -26.82 -15.60 -11.74
CA VAL A 156 -28.20 -16.08 -11.48
C VAL A 156 -28.54 -17.43 -12.16
N ALA A 157 -27.66 -17.98 -13.01
CA ALA A 157 -27.78 -19.34 -13.54
C ALA A 157 -27.60 -20.45 -12.47
N GLY A 158 -27.28 -20.09 -11.23
CA GLY A 158 -27.72 -20.82 -10.05
C GLY A 158 -26.67 -21.01 -8.97
N MET A 159 -27.05 -20.68 -7.73
CA MET A 159 -26.23 -20.85 -6.51
C MET A 159 -25.74 -22.31 -6.31
N HIS A 160 -26.36 -23.28 -6.98
CA HIS A 160 -25.96 -24.69 -7.00
C HIS A 160 -24.61 -24.94 -7.70
N ARG A 161 -24.01 -23.96 -8.39
CA ARG A 161 -22.67 -24.09 -9.02
C ARG A 161 -21.52 -23.58 -8.13
N VAL A 162 -21.85 -22.96 -7.00
CA VAL A 162 -20.89 -22.26 -6.12
C VAL A 162 -20.75 -22.93 -4.74
N MET A 163 -21.73 -23.76 -4.34
CA MET A 163 -21.72 -24.53 -3.09
C MET A 163 -21.24 -25.97 -3.26
#